data_AF-A0A3D0DC59-F1
#
_entry.id   AF-A0A3D0DC59-F1
#
_cell.length_a   1.000
_cell.length_b   1.000
_cell.length_c   1.000
_cell.angle_alpha   90.00
_cell.angle_beta   90.00
_cell.angle_gamma   90.00
#
_symmetry.space_group_name_H-M   'P 1'
#
loop_
_entity.id
_entity.type
_entity.pdbx_description
1 polymer ?
#
loop_
_entity_poly.entity_id
_entity_poly.type
_entity_poly.pdbx_seq_one_letter_code
_entity_poly.pdbx_strand_id
1 'polypeptide(L)' 'MTLYGVFLTRERERLNEMTPLFERDQVQPLVDEVLSLDEVAKAHERLDSGHGRGKIVLRIGEG' A
#
# COMPACT_ATOMS: atom_id res chain seq x y z
N MET A 1 -30.82 6.77 7.03
CA MET A 1 -29.62 6.35 6.26
C MET A 1 -28.41 6.78 7.05
N THR A 2 -27.51 5.86 7.43
CA THR A 2 -26.31 6.16 8.22
C THR A 2 -25.09 6.04 7.33
N LEU A 3 -24.28 7.09 7.25
CA LEU A 3 -23.01 7.11 6.52
C LEU A 3 -21.87 6.82 7.50
N TYR A 4 -21.05 5.82 7.21
CA TYR A 4 -19.82 5.53 7.95
C TYR A 4 -18.63 6.08 7.16
N GLY A 5 -18.10 7.21 7.60
CA GLY A 5 -16.82 7.74 7.10
C GLY A 5 -15.67 7.20 7.93
N VAL A 6 -14.55 6.88 7.28
CA VAL A 6 -13.28 6.57 7.96
C VAL A 6 -12.31 7.70 7.65
N PHE A 7 -11.82 8.36 8.71
CA PHE A 7 -10.73 9.32 8.60
C PHE A 7 -9.45 8.65 9.06
N LEU A 8 -8.46 8.55 8.16
CA LEU A 8 -7.16 7.96 8.48
C LEU A 8 -6.30 9.00 9.21
N THR A 9 -6.06 8.76 10.49
CA THR A 9 -5.07 9.50 11.30
C THR A 9 -3.81 8.65 11.49
N ARG A 10 -2.84 9.13 12.27
CA ARG A 10 -1.73 8.28 12.72
C ARG A 10 -2.27 7.22 13.69
N GLU A 11 -2.44 6.00 13.20
CA GLU A 11 -3.04 4.89 13.95
C GLU A 11 -2.00 3.81 14.34
N ARG A 12 -0.92 4.22 15.01
CA ARG A 12 0.20 3.32 15.36
C ARG A 12 -0.27 2.07 16.11
N GLU A 13 -1.16 2.24 17.10
CA GLU A 13 -1.65 1.13 17.93
C GLU A 13 -2.38 0.08 17.07
N ARG A 14 -3.30 0.51 16.21
CA ARG A 14 -4.03 -0.41 15.33
C ARG A 14 -3.12 -1.11 14.31
N LEU A 15 -2.15 -0.39 13.75
CA LEU A 15 -1.18 -1.00 12.84
C LEU A 15 -0.35 -2.09 13.54
N ASN A 16 0.05 -1.87 14.79
CA ASN A 16 0.75 -2.86 15.60
C ASN A 16 -0.14 -4.07 15.94
N GLU A 17 -1.42 -3.85 16.26
CA GLU A 17 -2.38 -4.92 16.49
C GLU A 17 -2.58 -5.80 15.24
N MET A 18 -2.48 -5.21 14.05
CA MET A 18 -2.59 -5.93 12.78
C MET A 18 -1.30 -6.65 12.37
N THR A 19 -0.12 -6.24 12.87
CA THR A 19 1.19 -6.83 12.49
C THR A 19 1.21 -8.37 12.53
N PRO A 20 0.71 -9.05 13.58
CA PRO A 20 0.74 -10.51 13.66
C PRO A 20 -0.01 -11.23 12.53
N LEU A 21 -1.00 -10.57 11.90
CA LEU A 21 -1.74 -11.14 10.77
C LEU A 21 -0.85 -11.25 9.51
N PHE A 22 0.04 -10.27 9.32
CA PHE A 22 1.02 -10.28 8.23
C PHE A 22 2.16 -11.25 8.53
N GLU A 23 2.68 -11.26 9.76
CA GLU A 23 3.77 -12.16 10.18
C GLU A 23 3.39 -13.65 10.09
N ARG A 24 2.11 -13.97 10.21
CA ARG A 24 1.57 -15.34 10.10
C ARG A 24 1.06 -15.68 8.70
N ASP A 25 1.35 -14.85 7.70
CA ASP A 25 0.89 -15.00 6.31
C ASP A 25 -0.64 -15.09 6.14
N GLN A 26 -1.42 -14.62 7.14
CA GLN A 26 -2.89 -14.61 7.07
C GLN A 26 -3.42 -13.48 6.20
N VAL A 27 -2.60 -12.45 5.98
CA VAL A 27 -2.89 -11.31 5.11
C VAL A 27 -1.69 -11.06 4.22
N GLN A 28 -1.91 -11.01 2.91
CA GLN A 28 -0.90 -10.62 1.93
C GLN A 28 -1.39 -9.41 1.13
N PRO A 29 -0.64 -8.29 1.11
CA PRO A 29 -1.00 -7.16 0.26
C PRO A 29 -0.85 -7.56 -1.21
N LEU A 30 -1.86 -7.27 -2.02
CA LEU A 30 -1.75 -7.44 -3.46
C LEU A 30 -0.82 -6.35 -4.00
N VAL A 31 0.37 -6.75 -4.45
CA VAL A 31 1.34 -5.87 -5.11
C VAL A 31 1.11 -5.95 -6.61
N ASP A 32 0.88 -4.80 -7.24
CA ASP A 32 0.67 -4.70 -8.70
C ASP A 32 2.00 -4.65 -9.45
N GLU A 33 2.92 -3.79 -8.98
CA GLU A 33 4.21 -3.56 -9.61
C GLU A 33 5.22 -3.07 -8.55
N VAL A 34 6.48 -3.46 -8.70
CA VAL A 34 7.61 -2.94 -7.93
C VAL A 34 8.50 -2.16 -8.88
N LEU A 35 8.68 -0.87 -8.62
CA LEU A 35 9.47 0.06 -9.43
C LEU A 35 10.68 0.55 -8.64
N SER A 36 11.76 0.95 -9.32
CA SER A 36 12.84 1.65 -8.63
C SER A 36 12.38 3.05 -8.19
N LEU A 37 13.06 3.64 -7.21
CA LEU A 37 12.79 5.03 -6.82
C LEU A 37 13.00 6.01 -8.00
N ASP A 38 13.92 5.72 -8.91
CA ASP A 38 14.18 6.53 -10.10
C ASP A 38 12.99 6.54 -11.08
N GLU A 39 12.11 5.53 -11.01
CA GLU A 39 10.89 5.40 -11.81
C GLU A 39 9.65 6.02 -11.15
N VAL A 40 9.80 6.86 -10.11
CA VAL A 40 8.66 7.45 -9.37
C VAL A 40 7.65 8.18 -10.27
N ALA A 41 8.09 8.82 -11.35
CA ALA A 41 7.19 9.48 -12.30
C ALA A 41 6.21 8.48 -12.95
N LYS A 42 6.71 7.34 -13.41
CA LYS A 42 5.91 6.24 -13.98
C LYS A 42 4.92 5.67 -12.96
N ALA A 43 5.32 5.60 -11.67
CA ALA A 43 4.43 5.18 -10.60
C ALA A 43 3.20 6.10 -10.46
N HIS A 44 3.41 7.43 -10.53
CA HIS A 44 2.31 8.41 -10.50
C HIS A 44 1.41 8.33 -11.73
N GLU A 45 1.97 8.22 -12.94
CA GLU A 45 1.20 8.04 -14.17
C GLU A 45 0.29 6.80 -14.10
N ARG A 46 0.80 5.69 -13.54
CA ARG A 46 0.03 4.45 -13.33
C ARG A 46 -1.09 4.65 -12.30
N LEU A 47 -0.85 5.37 -11.20
CA LEU A 47 -1.87 5.69 -10.20
C LEU A 47 -3.01 6.54 -10.78
N ASP A 48 -2.67 7.57 -11.56
CA ASP A 48 -3.64 8.47 -12.17
C ASP A 48 -4.55 7.76 -13.19
N SER A 49 -4.08 6.67 -13.80
CA SER A 49 -4.90 5.85 -14.69
C SER A 49 -6.09 5.17 -13.99
N GLY A 50 -6.06 5.01 -12.66
CA GLY A 50 -7.15 4.39 -11.88
C GLY A 50 -7.33 2.87 -12.06
N HIS A 51 -6.50 2.19 -12.86
CA HIS A 51 -6.62 0.77 -13.19
C HIS A 51 -5.69 -0.16 -12.39
N GLY A 52 -5.04 0.33 -11.33
CA GLY A 52 -4.15 -0.48 -10.50
C GLY A 52 -4.90 -1.58 -9.76
N ARG A 53 -4.47 -2.85 -9.90
CA ARG A 53 -5.09 -3.99 -9.20
C ARG A 53 -4.55 -4.19 -7.79
N GLY A 54 -3.56 -3.41 -7.38
CA GLY A 54 -2.87 -3.55 -6.10
C GLY A 54 -2.00 -2.34 -5.77
N LYS A 55 -1.09 -2.51 -4.82
CA LYS A 55 -0.12 -1.48 -4.43
C LYS A 55 1.02 -1.41 -5.44
N ILE A 56 1.39 -0.19 -5.83
CA ILE A 56 2.68 0.08 -6.46
C ILE A 56 3.69 0.31 -5.34
N VAL A 57 4.79 -0.45 -5.35
CA VAL A 57 5.84 -0.38 -4.33
C VAL A 57 7.09 0.21 -4.95
N LEU A 58 7.68 1.22 -4.29
CA LEU A 58 8.97 1.76 -4.69
C LEU A 58 10.09 1.08 -3.90
N ARG A 59 11.05 0.50 -4.61
CA ARG A 59 12.28 -0.05 -4.03
C ARG A 59 13.32 1.06 -3.89
N ILE A 60 13.90 1.16 -2.70
CA ILE A 60 14.98 2.10 -2.37
C ILE A 60 16.28 1.31 -2.20
N GLY A 61 17.34 1.71 -2.91
CA GLY A 61 18.64 1.03 -2.93
C GLY A 61 18.71 -0.16 -3.90
N GLU A 62 19.90 -0.72 -4.09
CA GLU A 62 20.08 -1.99 -4.80
C GLU A 62 19.74 -3.16 -3.86
N GLY A 63 19.14 -4.22 -4.42
CA GLY A 63 18.69 -5.39 -3.67
C GLY A 63 19.82 -6.28 -3.20
#